data_AF-A0A089IKG8-F1
#
_entry.id   AF-A0A089IKG8-F1
#
_cell.length_a   1.000
_cell.length_b   1.000
_cell.length_c   1.000
_cell.angle_alpha   90.00
_cell.angle_beta   90.00
_cell.angle_gamma   90.00
#
_symmetry.space_group_name_H-M   'P 1'
#
loop_
_entity.id
_entity.type
_entity.pdbx_description
1 polymer ?
#
loop_
_entity_poly.entity_id
_entity_poly.type
_entity_poly.pdbx_seq_one_letter_code
_entity_poly.pdbx_strand_id
1 'polypeptide(L)'
;MDIRIKELLDATQQKYGLDNYYLHSHEIYRDVTILGETNYFLSMEWFPAHMKEWKGDYNPEGTAVITIDLQSRNYKSVIFVGGISYANGTPFQNIDFNGVIRWIEDEARIVYGKQFHLEKEQIGEYHFIEKIGSIPVTPGGRIELRFDAEGRLVFYSVYGQFPSSSLVHKENYTLTLQTIEPQARKQLQLIEYPVYETKQLLPIYGIEEIYITNDGTTTIPFEFISGTRARLNIDQVIHWEQQNTELEPFERTEIRLLEVVTIEQAIASEPHPDSFPITDAEQAECIAAVEAGLSQLFPDESGEWMLKTFQRERGHIQATLRMKAPSNRIFQRKILLFIDVQNYKVINYMDNKPMLDMFDEFKSEEGISVSHDEAYDKLKGWFELTPVYVYDPGQKKYVLCGKLDCNYAVKATSGDVVELSSLE
;
A
#
# COMPACT_ATOMS: atom_id res chain seq x y z
N MET A 1 -21.07 26.31 -9.65
CA MET A 1 -20.73 25.45 -8.50
C MET A 1 -22.02 24.91 -7.92
N ASP A 2 -22.11 23.61 -7.72
CA ASP A 2 -23.28 22.95 -7.10
C ASP A 2 -23.49 23.48 -5.67
N ILE A 3 -24.74 23.65 -5.23
CA ILE A 3 -25.05 24.19 -3.90
C ILE A 3 -24.48 23.34 -2.76
N ARG A 4 -24.42 22.02 -2.95
CA ARG A 4 -23.91 21.07 -1.94
C ARG A 4 -22.40 21.17 -1.81
N ILE A 5 -21.70 21.33 -2.94
CA ILE A 5 -20.26 21.60 -2.93
C ILE A 5 -20.01 22.93 -2.24
N LYS A 6 -20.80 23.96 -2.56
CA LYS A 6 -20.68 25.28 -1.91
C LYS A 6 -20.84 25.20 -0.40
N GLU A 7 -21.85 24.50 0.10
CA GLU A 7 -22.06 24.30 1.54
C GLU A 7 -20.85 23.64 2.21
N LEU A 8 -20.23 22.64 1.57
CA LEU A 8 -19.02 21.98 2.08
C LEU A 8 -17.81 22.93 2.07
N LEU A 9 -17.64 23.74 1.02
CA LEU A 9 -16.56 24.71 0.92
C LEU A 9 -16.69 25.80 1.99
N ASP A 10 -17.89 26.36 2.15
CA ASP A 10 -18.19 27.40 3.15
C ASP A 10 -17.97 26.84 4.57
N ALA A 11 -18.43 25.62 4.84
CA ALA A 11 -18.21 24.94 6.12
C ALA A 11 -16.73 24.64 6.38
N THR A 12 -15.97 24.25 5.34
CA THR A 12 -14.52 24.01 5.43
C THR A 12 -13.77 25.28 5.76
N GLN A 13 -14.06 26.36 5.02
CA GLN A 13 -13.46 27.67 5.25
C GLN A 13 -13.70 28.15 6.68
N GLN A 14 -14.94 28.03 7.16
CA GLN A 14 -15.28 28.42 8.53
C GLN A 14 -14.58 27.55 9.56
N LYS A 15 -14.60 26.22 9.40
CA LYS A 15 -14.05 25.28 10.38
C LYS A 15 -12.55 25.44 10.58
N TYR A 16 -11.81 25.63 9.50
CA TYR A 16 -10.35 25.75 9.52
C TYR A 16 -9.85 27.19 9.43
N GLY A 17 -10.73 28.18 9.64
CA GLY A 17 -10.34 29.59 9.70
C GLY A 17 -9.63 30.09 8.45
N LEU A 18 -10.08 29.70 7.26
CA LEU A 18 -9.40 30.00 5.99
C LEU A 18 -9.75 31.40 5.44
N ASP A 19 -9.91 32.41 6.31
CA ASP A 19 -10.28 33.77 5.91
C ASP A 19 -9.15 34.47 5.13
N ASN A 20 -7.89 34.11 5.43
CA ASN A 20 -6.70 34.61 4.72
C ASN A 20 -6.35 33.79 3.48
N TYR A 21 -7.31 33.01 2.98
CA TYR A 21 -7.14 32.14 1.83
C TYR A 21 -8.21 32.40 0.77
N TYR A 22 -7.95 31.95 -0.45
CA TYR A 22 -8.97 31.81 -1.48
C TYR A 22 -8.94 30.38 -2.03
N LEU A 23 -10.12 29.85 -2.38
CA LEU A 23 -10.22 28.57 -3.06
C LEU A 23 -9.58 28.70 -4.46
N HIS A 24 -8.52 27.95 -4.70
CA HIS A 24 -7.84 27.89 -5.99
C HIS A 24 -8.50 26.85 -6.90
N SER A 25 -8.65 25.62 -6.41
CA SER A 25 -9.20 24.49 -7.15
C SER A 25 -10.00 23.58 -6.20
N HIS A 26 -10.88 22.77 -6.79
CA HIS A 26 -11.48 21.64 -6.09
C HIS A 26 -11.77 20.53 -7.11
N GLU A 27 -11.64 19.29 -6.68
CA GLU A 27 -11.89 18.12 -7.50
C GLU A 27 -12.60 17.05 -6.67
N ILE A 28 -13.49 16.30 -7.31
CA ILE A 28 -14.08 15.12 -6.71
C ILE A 28 -13.43 13.91 -7.34
N TYR A 29 -12.97 12.98 -6.51
CA TYR A 29 -12.44 11.70 -6.97
C TYR A 29 -13.06 10.55 -6.17
N ARG A 30 -12.93 9.34 -6.68
CA ARG A 30 -13.36 8.12 -5.98
C ARG A 30 -12.21 7.14 -5.80
N ASP A 31 -12.33 6.29 -4.78
CA ASP A 31 -11.39 5.19 -4.52
C ASP A 31 -12.17 3.97 -3.99
N VAL A 32 -11.55 2.80 -4.03
CA VAL A 32 -12.09 1.54 -3.52
C VAL A 32 -11.42 1.17 -2.21
N THR A 33 -12.23 0.91 -1.19
CA THR A 33 -11.76 0.41 0.11
C THR A 33 -11.31 -1.05 -0.01
N ILE A 34 -10.57 -1.53 1.01
CA ILE A 34 -10.25 -2.97 1.14
C ILE A 34 -11.48 -3.89 1.17
N LEU A 35 -12.66 -3.33 1.51
CA LEU A 35 -13.93 -4.05 1.55
C LEU A 35 -14.60 -4.12 0.16
N GLY A 36 -14.01 -3.48 -0.85
CA GLY A 36 -14.59 -3.35 -2.19
C GLY A 36 -15.64 -2.23 -2.30
N GLU A 37 -15.74 -1.35 -1.30
CA GLU A 37 -16.71 -0.25 -1.27
C GLU A 37 -16.15 0.97 -1.99
N THR A 38 -17.02 1.74 -2.65
CA THR A 38 -16.62 2.99 -3.32
C THR A 38 -16.78 4.16 -2.38
N ASN A 39 -15.68 4.87 -2.13
CA ASN A 39 -15.69 6.14 -1.40
C ASN A 39 -15.50 7.30 -2.37
N TYR A 40 -16.14 8.42 -2.08
CA TYR A 40 -15.97 9.67 -2.82
C TYR A 40 -15.37 10.73 -1.93
N PHE A 41 -14.47 11.50 -2.51
CA PHE A 41 -13.73 12.52 -1.81
C PHE A 41 -13.82 13.83 -2.56
N LEU A 42 -14.00 14.93 -1.82
CA LEU A 42 -13.82 16.28 -2.32
C LEU A 42 -12.46 16.77 -1.83
N SER A 43 -11.53 16.97 -2.75
CA SER A 43 -10.25 17.65 -2.50
C SER A 43 -10.40 19.12 -2.81
N MET A 44 -9.85 19.97 -1.94
CA MET A 44 -9.91 21.43 -2.06
C MET A 44 -8.52 22.00 -1.85
N GLU A 45 -8.08 22.86 -2.76
CA GLU A 45 -6.83 23.59 -2.63
C GLU A 45 -7.12 25.07 -2.35
N TRP A 46 -6.61 25.54 -1.22
CA TRP A 46 -6.78 26.92 -0.77
C TRP A 46 -5.43 27.61 -0.74
N PHE A 47 -5.26 28.63 -1.57
CA PHE A 47 -4.00 29.38 -1.64
C PHE A 47 -4.04 30.56 -0.67
N PRO A 48 -2.92 30.89 -0.02
CA PRO A 48 -2.84 32.08 0.81
C PRO A 48 -3.17 33.33 0.00
N ALA A 49 -3.88 34.29 0.58
CA ALA A 49 -4.36 35.48 -0.12
C ALA A 49 -3.24 36.36 -0.71
N HIS A 50 -2.02 36.26 -0.18
CA HIS A 50 -0.84 36.97 -0.68
C HIS A 50 -0.19 36.30 -1.91
N MET A 51 -0.64 35.10 -2.30
CA MET A 51 -0.06 34.28 -3.38
C MET A 51 -0.88 34.29 -4.69
N LYS A 52 -1.73 35.30 -4.91
CA LYS A 52 -2.64 35.37 -6.08
C LYS A 52 -1.94 35.35 -7.46
N GLU A 53 -0.66 35.69 -7.52
CA GLU A 53 0.12 35.72 -8.77
C GLU A 53 1.09 34.54 -8.90
N TRP A 54 0.91 33.49 -8.11
CA TRP A 54 1.75 32.30 -8.18
C TRP A 54 1.65 31.61 -9.56
N LYS A 55 2.80 31.31 -10.17
CA LYS A 55 2.92 30.67 -11.50
C LYS A 55 3.76 29.39 -11.49
N GLY A 56 4.09 28.87 -10.31
CA GLY A 56 4.83 27.61 -10.22
C GLY A 56 3.92 26.41 -10.51
N ASP A 57 4.52 25.33 -11.00
CA ASP A 57 3.82 24.06 -11.28
C ASP A 57 3.52 23.23 -10.01
N TYR A 58 3.78 23.81 -8.83
CA TYR A 58 3.57 23.20 -7.52
C TYR A 58 2.80 24.13 -6.60
N ASN A 59 2.17 23.57 -5.58
CA ASN A 59 1.45 24.35 -4.58
C ASN A 59 2.42 25.24 -3.78
N PRO A 60 2.15 26.55 -3.65
CA PRO A 60 3.00 27.44 -2.87
C PRO A 60 2.99 27.07 -1.39
N GLU A 61 4.01 27.50 -0.66
CA GLU A 61 4.08 27.34 0.79
C GLU A 61 2.85 27.95 1.48
N GLY A 62 2.36 27.20 2.46
CA GLY A 62 1.18 27.50 3.25
C GLY A 62 -0.16 27.29 2.57
N THR A 63 -0.21 26.79 1.32
CA THR A 63 -1.44 26.26 0.72
C THR A 63 -2.07 25.20 1.62
N ALA A 64 -3.38 25.31 1.84
CA ALA A 64 -4.14 24.29 2.55
C ALA A 64 -4.77 23.33 1.53
N VAL A 65 -4.37 22.05 1.57
CA VAL A 65 -5.00 20.96 0.82
C VAL A 65 -5.87 20.18 1.80
N ILE A 66 -7.18 20.21 1.57
CA ILE A 66 -8.17 19.64 2.49
C ILE A 66 -9.04 18.65 1.75
N THR A 67 -9.16 17.43 2.29
CA THR A 67 -9.96 16.36 1.71
C THR A 67 -11.09 15.96 2.64
N ILE A 68 -12.32 15.95 2.13
CA ILE A 68 -13.52 15.47 2.82
C ILE A 68 -14.02 14.19 2.16
N ASP A 69 -14.39 13.21 2.98
CA ASP A 69 -15.19 12.06 2.55
C ASP A 69 -16.66 12.48 2.40
N LEU A 70 -17.19 12.42 1.18
CA LEU A 70 -18.52 12.95 0.86
C LEU A 70 -19.67 12.18 1.52
N GLN A 71 -19.45 10.90 1.88
CA GLN A 71 -20.48 10.06 2.47
C GLN A 71 -20.60 10.29 3.98
N SER A 72 -19.47 10.25 4.68
CA SER A 72 -19.40 10.47 6.13
C SER A 72 -19.38 11.95 6.52
N ARG A 73 -18.99 12.82 5.59
CA ARG A 73 -18.68 14.25 5.80
C ARG A 73 -17.53 14.49 6.79
N ASN A 74 -16.73 13.47 7.08
CA ASN A 74 -15.54 13.60 7.91
C ASN A 74 -14.35 14.07 7.06
N TYR A 75 -13.46 14.84 7.66
CA TYR A 75 -12.23 15.26 7.00
C TYR A 75 -11.22 14.12 7.06
N LYS A 76 -10.69 13.74 5.91
CA LYS A 76 -9.65 12.72 5.78
C LYS A 76 -8.25 13.30 5.92
N SER A 77 -8.07 14.54 5.46
CA SER A 77 -6.80 15.24 5.59
C SER A 77 -6.97 16.76 5.58
N VAL A 78 -6.06 17.43 6.27
CA VAL A 78 -5.87 18.89 6.29
C VAL A 78 -4.37 19.13 6.31
N ILE A 79 -3.81 19.52 5.17
CA ILE A 79 -2.36 19.61 4.98
C ILE A 79 -2.01 21.04 4.60
N PHE A 80 -1.17 21.69 5.39
CA PHE A 80 -0.60 22.98 5.05
C PHE A 80 0.81 22.79 4.48
N VAL A 81 1.00 23.17 3.22
CA VAL A 81 2.27 22.98 2.50
C VAL A 81 3.42 23.68 3.24
N GLY A 82 4.53 22.98 3.44
CA GLY A 82 5.68 23.50 4.19
C GLY A 82 5.47 23.59 5.71
N GLY A 83 4.33 23.10 6.24
CA GLY A 83 4.02 23.20 7.66
C GLY A 83 3.69 24.63 8.11
N ILE A 84 3.26 25.49 7.17
CA ILE A 84 2.98 26.91 7.43
C ILE A 84 1.47 27.15 7.34
N SER A 85 0.86 27.61 8.43
CA SER A 85 -0.58 27.91 8.46
C SER A 85 -0.84 29.42 8.64
N TYR A 86 -1.61 29.98 7.71
CA TYR A 86 -2.19 31.34 7.81
C TYR A 86 -3.64 31.30 8.28
N ALA A 87 -4.10 30.13 8.74
CA ALA A 87 -5.45 29.94 9.26
C ALA A 87 -5.66 30.77 10.52
N ASN A 88 -6.88 31.24 10.70
CA ASN A 88 -7.31 31.88 11.92
C ASN A 88 -7.61 30.82 12.99
N GLY A 89 -7.13 31.06 14.20
CA GLY A 89 -7.38 30.22 15.35
C GLY A 89 -6.25 29.25 15.67
N THR A 90 -6.18 28.89 16.95
CA THR A 90 -5.11 28.08 17.54
C THR A 90 -5.73 26.94 18.35
N PRO A 91 -6.43 25.98 17.68
CA PRO A 91 -7.24 24.97 18.36
C PRO A 91 -6.44 24.07 19.31
N PHE A 92 -5.12 23.98 19.12
CA PHE A 92 -4.21 23.19 19.94
C PHE A 92 -3.40 24.03 20.94
N GLN A 93 -3.72 25.31 21.10
CA GLN A 93 -3.05 26.15 22.10
C GLN A 93 -3.39 25.68 23.51
N ASN A 94 -2.36 25.31 24.28
CA ASN A 94 -2.49 24.75 25.63
C ASN A 94 -3.39 23.50 25.71
N ILE A 95 -3.55 22.77 24.61
CA ILE A 95 -4.32 21.51 24.61
C ILE A 95 -3.51 20.44 25.35
N ASP A 96 -4.20 19.64 26.16
CA ASP A 96 -3.62 18.43 26.73
C ASP A 96 -3.85 17.22 25.83
N PHE A 97 -3.19 16.11 26.13
CA PHE A 97 -3.34 14.87 25.36
C PHE A 97 -4.80 14.39 25.27
N ASN A 98 -5.59 14.54 26.35
CA ASN A 98 -7.01 14.18 26.32
C ASN A 98 -7.85 15.11 25.43
N GLY A 99 -7.45 16.37 25.29
CA GLY A 99 -8.02 17.30 24.32
C GLY A 99 -7.69 16.88 22.90
N VAL A 100 -6.44 16.47 22.62
CA VAL A 100 -6.04 15.93 21.32
C VAL A 100 -6.85 14.70 20.95
N ILE A 101 -6.99 13.75 21.87
CA ILE A 101 -7.82 12.55 21.67
C ILE A 101 -9.25 12.96 21.29
N ARG A 102 -9.90 13.80 22.10
CA ARG A 102 -11.28 14.22 21.86
C ARG A 102 -11.45 14.90 20.50
N TRP A 103 -10.49 15.74 20.12
CA TRP A 103 -10.50 16.39 18.81
C TRP A 103 -10.47 15.34 17.68
N ILE A 104 -9.59 14.33 17.77
CA ILE A 104 -9.51 13.25 16.77
C ILE A 104 -10.79 12.40 16.76
N GLU A 105 -11.35 12.06 17.93
CA GLU A 105 -12.60 11.29 18.00
C GLU A 105 -13.77 12.03 17.35
N ASP A 106 -13.84 13.35 17.53
CA ASP A 106 -14.85 14.20 16.90
C ASP A 106 -14.63 14.34 15.39
N GLU A 107 -13.37 14.45 14.95
CA GLU A 107 -12.99 14.64 13.54
C GLU A 107 -13.18 13.37 12.71
N ALA A 108 -12.72 12.23 13.24
CA ALA A 108 -12.67 10.95 12.53
C ALA A 108 -13.84 10.01 12.86
N ARG A 109 -14.62 10.30 13.91
CA ARG A 109 -15.75 9.48 14.40
C ARG A 109 -15.34 8.05 14.80
N ILE A 110 -14.18 7.93 15.42
CA ILE A 110 -13.60 6.69 15.95
C ILE A 110 -13.21 6.89 17.41
N VAL A 111 -13.01 5.80 18.16
CA VAL A 111 -12.83 5.86 19.62
C VAL A 111 -11.43 5.41 20.05
N TYR A 112 -10.77 6.22 20.87
CA TYR A 112 -9.44 5.95 21.43
C TYR A 112 -9.49 4.75 22.38
N GLY A 113 -8.47 3.90 22.35
CA GLY A 113 -8.41 2.68 23.14
C GLY A 113 -9.30 1.54 22.62
N LYS A 114 -10.12 1.80 21.59
CA LYS A 114 -10.95 0.79 20.91
C LYS A 114 -10.51 0.53 19.48
N GLN A 115 -10.32 1.60 18.71
CA GLN A 115 -9.99 1.53 17.29
C GLN A 115 -8.60 2.11 17.00
N PHE A 116 -8.14 3.09 17.79
CA PHE A 116 -6.83 3.70 17.60
C PHE A 116 -6.11 3.96 18.93
N HIS A 117 -4.79 3.95 18.89
CA HIS A 117 -3.90 4.05 20.05
C HIS A 117 -2.68 4.91 19.71
N LEU A 118 -2.13 5.60 20.71
CA LEU A 118 -0.90 6.37 20.55
C LEU A 118 0.26 5.43 20.22
N GLU A 119 0.98 5.76 19.15
CA GLU A 119 2.23 5.10 18.77
C GLU A 119 3.43 5.96 19.19
N LYS A 120 3.36 7.26 18.90
CA LYS A 120 4.47 8.19 19.11
C LYS A 120 3.95 9.58 19.44
N GLU A 121 4.61 10.22 20.40
CA GLU A 121 4.36 11.61 20.80
C GLU A 121 5.67 12.40 20.71
N GLN A 122 5.59 13.59 20.10
CA GLN A 122 6.63 14.60 20.06
C GLN A 122 6.01 15.98 20.29
N ILE A 123 6.84 17.00 20.52
CA ILE A 123 6.35 18.36 20.74
C ILE A 123 5.60 18.82 19.48
N GLY A 124 4.29 19.04 19.62
CA GLY A 124 3.43 19.48 18.52
C GLY A 124 3.05 18.39 17.52
N GLU A 125 3.34 17.11 17.80
CA GLU A 125 3.17 16.01 16.84
C GLU A 125 2.73 14.71 17.52
N TYR A 126 1.65 14.12 17.01
CA TYR A 126 1.09 12.87 17.51
C TYR A 126 0.86 11.89 16.36
N HIS A 127 1.29 10.65 16.56
CA HIS A 127 1.03 9.53 15.66
C HIS A 127 0.21 8.48 16.39
N PHE A 128 -0.89 8.08 15.77
CA PHE A 128 -1.72 7.00 16.25
C PHE A 128 -1.81 5.91 15.21
N ILE A 129 -1.95 4.68 15.70
CA ILE A 129 -2.12 3.49 14.88
C ILE A 129 -3.40 2.77 15.25
N GLU A 130 -3.95 2.09 14.26
CA GLU A 130 -5.08 1.20 14.44
C GLU A 130 -4.70 -0.02 15.28
N LYS A 131 -5.52 -0.33 16.29
CA LYS A 131 -5.49 -1.61 17.00
C LYS A 131 -6.90 -1.99 17.41
N ILE A 132 -7.18 -3.29 17.42
CA ILE A 132 -8.40 -3.84 18.02
C ILE A 132 -8.04 -4.33 19.42
N GLY A 133 -8.42 -3.54 20.43
CA GLY A 133 -7.87 -3.69 21.77
C GLY A 133 -6.35 -3.47 21.74
N SER A 134 -5.55 -4.41 22.27
CA SER A 134 -4.09 -4.31 22.22
C SER A 134 -3.44 -4.96 20.99
N ILE A 135 -4.23 -5.56 20.09
CA ILE A 135 -3.73 -6.37 18.97
C ILE A 135 -3.66 -5.51 17.71
N PRO A 136 -2.51 -5.47 17.01
CA PRO A 136 -2.37 -4.70 15.76
C PRO A 136 -3.27 -5.26 14.65
N VAL A 137 -3.53 -4.42 13.64
CA VAL A 137 -4.35 -4.76 12.47
C VAL A 137 -3.52 -4.60 11.20
N THR A 138 -3.74 -5.48 10.23
CA THR A 138 -3.14 -5.41 8.89
C THR A 138 -4.20 -5.64 7.80
N PRO A 139 -4.26 -4.77 6.76
CA PRO A 139 -3.52 -3.52 6.64
C PRO A 139 -3.98 -2.52 7.71
N GLY A 140 -3.02 -1.84 8.34
CA GLY A 140 -3.30 -0.98 9.51
C GLY A 140 -3.57 0.48 9.15
N GLY A 141 -4.56 1.07 9.81
CA GLY A 141 -4.83 2.50 9.78
C GLY A 141 -3.84 3.34 10.58
N ARG A 142 -3.65 4.60 10.15
CA ARG A 142 -2.76 5.58 10.79
C ARG A 142 -3.45 6.94 10.89
N ILE A 143 -3.16 7.65 11.95
CA ILE A 143 -3.57 9.04 12.15
C ILE A 143 -2.33 9.83 12.52
N GLU A 144 -2.10 10.92 11.80
CA GLU A 144 -1.03 11.85 12.11
C GLU A 144 -1.65 13.23 12.33
N LEU A 145 -1.19 13.90 13.39
CA LEU A 145 -1.60 15.25 13.75
C LEU A 145 -0.35 16.07 14.09
N ARG A 146 -0.19 17.22 13.43
CA ARG A 146 0.84 18.20 13.72
C ARG A 146 0.28 19.61 13.82
N PHE A 147 0.79 20.37 14.77
CA PHE A 147 0.49 21.79 14.95
C PHE A 147 1.75 22.58 15.31
N ASP A 148 1.76 23.86 14.97
CA ASP A 148 2.91 24.73 15.23
C ASP A 148 3.00 25.19 16.69
N ALA A 149 4.04 25.99 17.00
CA ALA A 149 4.31 26.48 18.35
C ALA A 149 3.18 27.36 18.92
N GLU A 150 2.38 28.00 18.06
CA GLU A 150 1.22 28.79 18.45
C GLU A 150 -0.03 27.92 18.66
N GLY A 151 0.02 26.64 18.29
CA GLY A 151 -1.10 25.70 18.37
C GLY A 151 -2.02 25.74 17.15
N ARG A 152 -1.55 26.24 16.00
CA ARG A 152 -2.29 26.19 14.72
C ARG A 152 -2.08 24.84 14.06
N LEU A 153 -3.16 24.28 13.50
CA LEU A 153 -3.08 23.04 12.73
C LEU A 153 -2.19 23.25 11.48
N VAL A 154 -1.23 22.34 11.27
CA VAL A 154 -0.40 22.33 10.06
C VAL A 154 -0.50 21.01 9.29
N PHE A 155 -0.85 19.92 9.98
CA PHE A 155 -1.06 18.63 9.36
C PHE A 155 -2.08 17.80 10.14
N TYR A 156 -3.03 17.22 9.44
CA TYR A 156 -3.88 16.15 9.93
C TYR A 156 -4.14 15.18 8.79
N SER A 157 -4.04 13.88 9.06
CA SER A 157 -4.48 12.86 8.12
C SER A 157 -4.98 11.63 8.86
N VAL A 158 -6.00 10.99 8.29
CA VAL A 158 -6.48 9.67 8.70
C VAL A 158 -6.44 8.77 7.48
N TYR A 159 -5.57 7.78 7.53
CA TYR A 159 -5.35 6.80 6.48
C TYR A 159 -5.74 5.40 6.95
N GLY A 160 -6.21 4.57 6.01
CA GLY A 160 -6.65 3.20 6.28
C GLY A 160 -8.10 3.10 6.78
N GLN A 161 -8.46 1.89 7.21
CA GLN A 161 -9.79 1.56 7.72
C GLN A 161 -9.71 1.39 9.23
N PHE A 162 -10.76 1.81 9.95
CA PHE A 162 -10.85 1.61 11.41
C PHE A 162 -12.12 0.78 11.69
N PRO A 163 -12.05 -0.55 11.52
CA PRO A 163 -13.19 -1.44 11.49
C PRO A 163 -13.96 -1.39 12.81
N SER A 164 -15.28 -1.45 12.69
CA SER A 164 -16.15 -1.67 13.83
C SER A 164 -16.04 -3.11 14.32
N SER A 165 -16.49 -3.37 15.55
CA SER A 165 -16.44 -4.72 16.12
C SER A 165 -17.24 -5.77 15.34
N SER A 166 -18.17 -5.38 14.46
CA SER A 166 -18.93 -6.32 13.63
C SER A 166 -18.12 -6.91 12.48
N LEU A 167 -17.04 -6.23 12.06
CA LEU A 167 -16.12 -6.70 11.03
C LEU A 167 -15.00 -7.58 11.59
N VAL A 168 -14.97 -7.81 12.91
CA VAL A 168 -13.90 -8.55 13.58
C VAL A 168 -14.42 -9.92 14.03
N HIS A 169 -13.74 -10.99 13.64
CA HIS A 169 -13.93 -12.30 14.21
C HIS A 169 -13.16 -12.40 15.54
N LYS A 170 -13.87 -12.37 16.66
CA LYS A 170 -13.26 -12.44 17.99
C LYS A 170 -13.07 -13.88 18.43
N GLU A 171 -11.84 -14.22 18.78
CA GLU A 171 -11.43 -15.52 19.30
C GLU A 171 -10.22 -15.34 20.24
N ASN A 172 -9.88 -16.41 20.98
CA ASN A 172 -8.68 -16.41 21.82
C ASN A 172 -7.47 -16.86 21.00
N TYR A 173 -6.35 -16.15 21.13
CA TYR A 173 -5.11 -16.54 20.47
C TYR A 173 -4.57 -17.85 21.04
N THR A 174 -4.31 -18.83 20.17
CA THR A 174 -3.87 -20.17 20.56
C THR A 174 -2.56 -20.62 19.92
N LEU A 175 -2.06 -19.91 18.91
CA LEU A 175 -0.85 -20.32 18.22
C LEU A 175 0.40 -20.18 19.09
N THR A 176 1.33 -21.10 18.88
CA THR A 176 2.68 -21.09 19.44
C THR A 176 3.68 -21.48 18.35
N LEU A 177 4.94 -21.10 18.52
CA LEU A 177 6.01 -21.52 17.60
C LEU A 177 6.11 -23.05 17.47
N GLN A 178 5.80 -23.79 18.55
CA GLN A 178 5.79 -25.26 18.54
C GLN A 178 4.68 -25.81 17.64
N THR A 179 3.48 -25.23 17.71
CA THR A 179 2.33 -25.70 16.91
C THR A 179 2.46 -25.40 15.41
N ILE A 180 3.27 -24.41 15.04
CA ILE A 180 3.48 -23.98 13.65
C ILE A 180 4.87 -24.34 13.11
N GLU A 181 5.62 -25.20 13.81
CA GLU A 181 6.98 -25.59 13.42
C GLU A 181 7.06 -26.09 11.96
N PRO A 182 6.14 -26.94 11.45
CA PRO A 182 6.17 -27.38 10.06
C PRO A 182 6.07 -26.21 9.05
N GLN A 183 5.20 -25.24 9.33
CA GLN A 183 4.99 -24.05 8.51
C GLN A 183 6.23 -23.15 8.54
N ALA A 184 6.79 -22.90 9.74
CA ALA A 184 8.02 -22.12 9.90
C ALA A 184 9.21 -22.75 9.17
N ARG A 185 9.35 -24.10 9.24
CA ARG A 185 10.38 -24.83 8.48
C ARG A 185 10.23 -24.63 6.99
N LYS A 186 9.01 -24.77 6.48
CA LYS A 186 8.72 -24.59 5.04
C LYS A 186 8.98 -23.15 4.57
N GLN A 187 8.77 -22.17 5.45
CA GLN A 187 8.97 -20.75 5.13
C GLN A 187 10.45 -20.35 5.01
N LEU A 188 11.38 -21.12 5.60
CA LEU A 188 12.80 -20.85 5.50
C LEU A 188 13.30 -21.10 4.08
N GLN A 189 13.83 -20.06 3.45
CA GLN A 189 14.34 -20.10 2.07
C GLN A 189 15.81 -19.69 2.02
N LEU A 190 16.54 -20.29 1.08
CA LEU A 190 17.89 -19.86 0.70
C LEU A 190 17.76 -18.76 -0.35
N ILE A 191 18.28 -17.58 -0.05
CA ILE A 191 18.23 -16.41 -0.92
C ILE A 191 19.61 -15.76 -1.03
N GLU A 192 19.88 -15.12 -2.17
CA GLU A 192 21.04 -14.25 -2.35
C GLU A 192 20.65 -12.81 -1.99
N TYR A 193 21.26 -12.29 -0.93
CA TYR A 193 21.05 -10.94 -0.42
C TYR A 193 22.18 -10.00 -0.87
N PRO A 194 21.88 -8.86 -1.51
CA PRO A 194 22.91 -7.91 -1.91
C PRO A 194 23.42 -7.09 -0.72
N VAL A 195 24.74 -7.14 -0.48
CA VAL A 195 25.42 -6.31 0.51
C VAL A 195 26.18 -5.21 -0.21
N TYR A 196 25.72 -3.96 -0.08
CA TYR A 196 26.26 -2.83 -0.83
C TYR A 196 27.70 -2.48 -0.45
N GLU A 197 28.02 -2.51 0.85
CA GLU A 197 29.34 -2.13 1.36
C GLU A 197 30.46 -2.99 0.75
N THR A 198 30.22 -4.29 0.60
CA THR A 198 31.19 -5.25 0.06
C THR A 198 30.99 -5.56 -1.43
N LYS A 199 29.89 -5.09 -2.03
CA LYS A 199 29.46 -5.43 -3.40
C LYS A 199 29.40 -6.94 -3.63
N GLN A 200 28.76 -7.66 -2.71
CA GLN A 200 28.63 -9.12 -2.75
C GLN A 200 27.17 -9.55 -2.68
N LEU A 201 26.88 -10.68 -3.33
CA LEU A 201 25.64 -11.42 -3.15
C LEU A 201 25.91 -12.50 -2.10
N LEU A 202 25.39 -12.29 -0.90
CA LEU A 202 25.58 -13.17 0.24
C LEU A 202 24.45 -14.22 0.26
N PRO A 203 24.74 -15.52 0.15
CA PRO A 203 23.73 -16.56 0.30
C PRO A 203 23.35 -16.70 1.78
N ILE A 204 22.08 -16.48 2.08
CA ILE A 204 21.53 -16.55 3.44
C ILE A 204 20.26 -17.39 3.50
N TYR A 205 20.03 -18.03 4.63
CA TYR A 205 18.74 -18.62 4.99
C TYR A 205 17.94 -17.60 5.79
N GLY A 206 16.75 -17.26 5.31
CA GLY A 206 15.83 -16.31 5.96
C GLY A 206 14.37 -16.69 5.72
N ILE A 207 13.45 -15.98 6.38
CA ILE A 207 12.01 -16.13 6.17
C ILE A 207 11.42 -14.81 5.67
N GLU A 208 10.50 -14.88 4.73
CA GLU A 208 9.59 -13.77 4.44
C GLU A 208 8.45 -13.75 5.48
N GLU A 209 7.98 -12.55 5.85
CA GLU A 209 6.83 -12.38 6.72
C GLU A 209 5.59 -13.10 6.16
N ILE A 210 4.96 -13.92 7.00
CA ILE A 210 3.67 -14.54 6.68
C ILE A 210 2.71 -14.44 7.86
N TYR A 211 1.42 -14.56 7.55
CA TYR A 211 0.37 -14.63 8.55
C TYR A 211 -0.21 -16.04 8.56
N ILE A 212 -0.41 -16.59 9.75
CA ILE A 212 -0.96 -17.94 9.94
C ILE A 212 -2.30 -17.79 10.66
N THR A 213 -3.38 -18.36 10.11
CA THR A 213 -4.69 -18.36 10.77
C THR A 213 -4.61 -18.98 12.16
N ASN A 214 -5.39 -18.50 13.12
CA ASN A 214 -5.27 -18.92 14.53
C ASN A 214 -5.51 -20.43 14.77
N ASP A 215 -6.17 -21.10 13.84
CA ASP A 215 -6.34 -22.57 13.81
C ASP A 215 -5.12 -23.34 13.26
N GLY A 216 -4.12 -22.63 12.74
CA GLY A 216 -2.87 -23.16 12.19
C GLY A 216 -2.99 -23.75 10.78
N THR A 217 -4.14 -23.64 10.11
CA THR A 217 -4.42 -24.39 8.88
C THR A 217 -3.99 -23.68 7.60
N THR A 218 -4.00 -22.35 7.60
CA THR A 218 -3.82 -21.54 6.39
C THR A 218 -2.77 -20.46 6.59
N THR A 219 -1.98 -20.20 5.55
CA THR A 219 -1.02 -19.11 5.49
C THR A 219 -1.49 -18.03 4.52
N ILE A 220 -1.45 -16.77 4.93
CA ILE A 220 -1.71 -15.60 4.11
C ILE A 220 -0.37 -14.89 3.87
N PRO A 221 0.13 -14.80 2.62
CA PRO A 221 1.40 -14.14 2.34
C PRO A 221 1.29 -12.61 2.49
N PHE A 222 2.39 -11.96 2.88
CA PHE A 222 2.44 -10.50 3.04
C PHE A 222 2.04 -9.73 1.77
N GLU A 223 2.49 -10.20 0.59
CA GLU A 223 2.18 -9.55 -0.70
C GLU A 223 0.67 -9.40 -0.96
N PHE A 224 -0.17 -10.27 -0.40
CA PHE A 224 -1.63 -10.21 -0.56
C PHE A 224 -2.28 -9.09 0.25
N ILE A 225 -1.63 -8.60 1.29
CA ILE A 225 -2.15 -7.54 2.15
C ILE A 225 -1.74 -6.16 1.63
N SER A 226 -0.59 -6.08 0.95
CA SER A 226 -0.10 -4.86 0.30
C SER A 226 -0.92 -4.44 -0.93
N GLY A 227 -1.73 -5.34 -1.50
CA GLY A 227 -2.70 -5.02 -2.55
C GLY A 227 -4.11 -5.01 -1.99
N THR A 228 -4.70 -3.84 -1.86
CA THR A 228 -6.00 -3.63 -1.20
C THR A 228 -7.21 -4.18 -1.98
N ARG A 229 -7.01 -4.95 -3.06
CA ARG A 229 -8.07 -5.23 -4.05
C ARG A 229 -8.04 -6.66 -4.57
N ALA A 230 -9.19 -7.11 -5.07
CA ALA A 230 -9.38 -8.47 -5.58
C ALA A 230 -8.35 -8.79 -6.68
N ARG A 231 -7.50 -9.78 -6.42
CA ARG A 231 -6.53 -10.32 -7.37
C ARG A 231 -7.06 -11.62 -7.94
N LEU A 232 -6.97 -11.74 -9.26
CA LEU A 232 -7.27 -12.96 -9.99
C LEU A 232 -5.96 -13.68 -10.30
N ASN A 233 -5.77 -14.86 -9.71
CA ASN A 233 -4.60 -15.71 -10.01
C ASN A 233 -4.78 -16.40 -11.37
N ILE A 234 -3.71 -16.41 -12.16
CA ILE A 234 -3.70 -16.96 -13.52
C ILE A 234 -2.68 -18.09 -13.65
N ASP A 235 -1.43 -17.84 -13.25
CA ASP A 235 -0.30 -18.78 -13.34
C ASP A 235 -0.13 -19.44 -14.72
N GLN A 236 -0.10 -18.62 -15.78
CA GLN A 236 0.05 -19.06 -17.17
C GLN A 236 1.39 -18.62 -17.77
N VAL A 237 2.10 -19.53 -18.45
CA VAL A 237 3.28 -19.16 -19.26
C VAL A 237 2.80 -18.54 -20.56
N ILE A 238 3.34 -17.37 -20.90
CA ILE A 238 2.95 -16.61 -22.07
C ILE A 238 3.88 -16.93 -23.23
N HIS A 239 3.29 -17.27 -24.38
CA HIS A 239 3.99 -17.59 -25.61
C HIS A 239 3.42 -16.76 -26.76
N TRP A 240 4.29 -16.31 -27.64
CA TRP A 240 3.90 -15.68 -28.90
C TRP A 240 4.79 -16.19 -30.03
N GLU A 241 4.25 -16.17 -31.25
CA GLU A 241 5.02 -16.40 -32.46
C GLU A 241 5.74 -15.11 -32.87
N GLN A 242 7.01 -15.22 -33.24
CA GLN A 242 7.80 -14.07 -33.67
C GLN A 242 7.25 -13.57 -35.00
N GLN A 243 6.68 -12.36 -35.01
CA GLN A 243 6.17 -11.77 -36.24
C GLN A 243 7.35 -11.35 -37.12
N ASN A 244 7.40 -11.81 -38.37
CA ASN A 244 8.45 -11.48 -39.35
C ASN A 244 8.37 -10.03 -39.89
N THR A 245 7.67 -9.14 -39.17
CA THR A 245 7.39 -7.76 -39.61
C THR A 245 8.08 -6.80 -38.64
N GLU A 246 8.55 -5.66 -39.15
CA GLU A 246 9.03 -4.54 -38.32
C GLU A 246 7.92 -4.16 -37.34
N LEU A 247 8.03 -4.61 -36.09
CA LEU A 247 7.11 -4.28 -35.02
C LEU A 247 7.24 -2.77 -34.74
N GLU A 248 6.12 -2.05 -34.75
CA GLU A 248 6.13 -0.67 -34.33
C GLU A 248 6.63 -0.57 -32.88
N PRO A 249 7.49 0.41 -32.56
CA PRO A 249 7.96 0.61 -31.20
C PRO A 249 6.78 0.79 -30.24
N PHE A 250 6.86 0.17 -29.06
CA PHE A 250 5.85 0.35 -28.03
C PHE A 250 5.81 1.82 -27.57
N GLU A 251 4.68 2.49 -27.81
CA GLU A 251 4.43 3.85 -27.35
C GLU A 251 3.67 3.83 -26.02
N ARG A 252 4.25 4.48 -25.00
CA ARG A 252 3.63 4.58 -23.68
C ARG A 252 2.62 5.72 -23.67
N THR A 253 1.43 5.43 -23.16
CA THR A 253 0.41 6.43 -22.83
C THR A 253 0.51 6.84 -21.37
N GLU A 254 0.31 8.12 -21.10
CA GLU A 254 0.23 8.64 -19.74
C GLU A 254 -0.92 7.99 -18.96
N ILE A 255 -0.62 7.50 -17.75
CA ILE A 255 -1.62 6.92 -16.86
C ILE A 255 -2.11 7.99 -15.91
N ARG A 256 -3.43 8.21 -15.89
CA ARG A 256 -4.07 9.00 -14.85
C ARG A 256 -4.26 8.15 -13.59
N LEU A 257 -3.66 8.61 -12.51
CA LEU A 257 -3.65 7.90 -11.23
C LEU A 257 -4.92 8.13 -10.39
N LEU A 258 -5.64 9.23 -10.66
CA LEU A 258 -6.89 9.59 -10.00
C LEU A 258 -7.98 9.78 -11.05
N GLU A 259 -9.14 9.18 -10.80
CA GLU A 259 -10.33 9.39 -11.59
C GLU A 259 -11.12 10.57 -11.01
N VAL A 260 -11.17 11.68 -11.76
CA VAL A 260 -12.03 12.82 -11.42
C VAL A 260 -13.47 12.50 -11.84
N VAL A 261 -14.40 12.60 -10.91
CA VAL A 261 -15.82 12.28 -11.11
C VAL A 261 -16.71 13.50 -10.83
N THR A 262 -17.95 13.46 -11.29
CA THR A 262 -18.91 14.54 -11.01
C THR A 262 -19.64 14.34 -9.67
N ILE A 263 -20.25 15.40 -9.16
CA ILE A 263 -21.07 15.33 -7.95
C ILE A 263 -22.30 14.43 -8.16
N GLU A 264 -22.88 14.43 -9.36
CA GLU A 264 -24.00 13.56 -9.71
C GLU A 264 -23.64 12.08 -9.60
N GLN A 265 -22.42 11.70 -10.02
CA GLN A 265 -21.93 10.33 -9.87
C GLN A 265 -21.77 9.95 -8.40
N ALA A 266 -21.23 10.86 -7.57
CA ALA A 266 -21.11 10.65 -6.14
C ALA A 266 -22.48 10.48 -5.45
N ILE A 267 -23.49 11.26 -5.84
CA ILE A 267 -24.85 11.17 -5.29
C ILE A 267 -25.55 9.89 -5.74
N ALA A 268 -25.35 9.51 -7.00
CA ALA A 268 -25.87 8.26 -7.53
C ALA A 268 -25.20 7.03 -6.89
N SER A 269 -24.12 7.23 -6.12
CA SER A 269 -23.29 6.15 -5.57
C SER A 269 -22.84 5.19 -6.67
N GLU A 270 -22.47 5.75 -7.84
CA GLU A 270 -21.98 5.00 -8.98
C GLU A 270 -20.70 4.21 -8.63
N PRO A 271 -20.74 2.88 -8.57
CA PRO A 271 -19.62 2.07 -8.13
C PRO A 271 -18.37 2.34 -8.96
N HIS A 272 -17.23 2.40 -8.28
CA HIS A 272 -15.94 2.52 -8.94
C HIS A 272 -15.70 1.30 -9.85
N PRO A 273 -15.18 1.48 -11.07
CA PRO A 273 -14.82 0.38 -11.96
C PRO A 273 -14.01 -0.73 -11.30
N ASP A 274 -13.08 -0.37 -10.43
CA ASP A 274 -12.18 -1.28 -9.71
C ASP A 274 -12.88 -2.14 -8.65
N SER A 275 -14.13 -1.84 -8.30
CA SER A 275 -14.93 -2.68 -7.38
C SER A 275 -15.50 -3.93 -8.05
N PHE A 276 -15.57 -3.95 -9.39
CA PHE A 276 -16.08 -5.07 -10.13
C PHE A 276 -15.01 -6.16 -10.29
N PRO A 277 -15.41 -7.45 -10.26
CA PRO A 277 -14.48 -8.54 -10.59
C PRO A 277 -14.09 -8.48 -12.07
N ILE A 278 -12.95 -9.09 -12.40
CA ILE A 278 -12.55 -9.34 -13.78
C ILE A 278 -13.31 -10.58 -14.26
N THR A 279 -14.03 -10.46 -15.36
CA THR A 279 -14.82 -11.56 -15.94
C THR A 279 -13.96 -12.48 -16.81
N ASP A 280 -14.44 -13.70 -17.07
CA ASP A 280 -13.74 -14.65 -17.94
C ASP A 280 -13.49 -14.10 -19.36
N ALA A 281 -14.43 -13.29 -19.88
CA ALA A 281 -14.29 -12.63 -21.18
C ALA A 281 -13.17 -11.57 -21.15
N GLU A 282 -13.14 -10.74 -20.11
CA GLU A 282 -12.08 -9.75 -19.91
C GLU A 282 -10.72 -10.42 -19.71
N GLN A 283 -10.69 -11.54 -18.98
CA GLN A 283 -9.47 -12.31 -18.77
C GLN A 283 -8.89 -12.80 -20.10
N ALA A 284 -9.71 -13.36 -21.00
CA ALA A 284 -9.26 -13.80 -22.31
C ALA A 284 -8.68 -12.65 -23.16
N GLU A 285 -9.38 -11.51 -23.21
CA GLU A 285 -8.88 -10.31 -23.92
C GLU A 285 -7.58 -9.78 -23.30
N CYS A 286 -7.48 -9.76 -21.97
CA CYS A 286 -6.28 -9.32 -21.28
C CYS A 286 -5.09 -10.26 -21.51
N ILE A 287 -5.30 -11.58 -21.60
CA ILE A 287 -4.22 -12.52 -21.94
C ILE A 287 -3.69 -12.24 -23.34
N ALA A 288 -4.59 -12.04 -24.32
CA ALA A 288 -4.19 -11.65 -25.68
C ALA A 288 -3.45 -10.31 -25.71
N ALA A 289 -3.89 -9.33 -24.90
CA ALA A 289 -3.22 -8.05 -24.74
C ALA A 289 -1.80 -8.20 -24.18
N VAL A 290 -1.63 -9.07 -23.18
CA VAL A 290 -0.33 -9.38 -22.59
C VAL A 290 0.60 -10.03 -23.61
N GLU A 291 0.12 -11.02 -24.38
CA GLU A 291 0.87 -11.65 -25.47
C GLU A 291 1.35 -10.62 -26.49
N ALA A 292 0.44 -9.76 -26.97
CA ALA A 292 0.76 -8.70 -27.92
C ALA A 292 1.78 -7.70 -27.34
N GLY A 293 1.55 -7.23 -26.11
CA GLY A 293 2.41 -6.25 -25.44
C GLY A 293 3.82 -6.78 -25.18
N LEU A 294 3.95 -8.02 -24.69
CA LEU A 294 5.25 -8.65 -24.48
C LEU A 294 5.98 -8.90 -25.80
N SER A 295 5.27 -9.33 -26.86
CA SER A 295 5.89 -9.53 -28.17
C SER A 295 6.54 -8.27 -28.74
N GLN A 296 6.00 -7.10 -28.41
CA GLN A 296 6.56 -5.80 -28.81
C GLN A 296 7.70 -5.34 -27.91
N LEU A 297 7.56 -5.53 -26.60
CA LEU A 297 8.54 -5.06 -25.60
C LEU A 297 9.78 -5.95 -25.55
N PHE A 298 9.61 -7.27 -25.67
CA PHE A 298 10.63 -8.28 -25.46
C PHE A 298 10.51 -9.40 -26.51
N PRO A 299 10.66 -9.11 -27.81
CA PRO A 299 10.34 -10.04 -28.90
C PRO A 299 11.01 -11.42 -28.78
N ASP A 300 12.21 -11.47 -28.20
CA ASP A 300 13.04 -12.68 -28.06
C ASP A 300 12.80 -13.46 -26.76
N GLU A 301 11.90 -13.00 -25.88
CA GLU A 301 11.66 -13.61 -24.55
C GLU A 301 10.36 -14.46 -24.51
N SER A 302 9.92 -14.98 -25.67
CA SER A 302 8.70 -15.82 -25.76
C SER A 302 8.85 -17.09 -24.92
N GLY A 303 7.90 -17.34 -24.00
CA GLY A 303 7.93 -18.48 -23.09
C GLY A 303 8.75 -18.30 -21.81
N GLU A 304 9.44 -17.17 -21.67
CA GLU A 304 10.24 -16.86 -20.47
C GLU A 304 9.40 -16.21 -19.35
N TRP A 305 8.21 -15.71 -19.69
CA TRP A 305 7.34 -14.98 -18.78
C TRP A 305 6.16 -15.82 -18.29
N MET A 306 5.90 -15.76 -16.99
CA MET A 306 4.71 -16.29 -16.35
C MET A 306 3.82 -15.13 -15.90
N LEU A 307 2.61 -15.06 -16.45
CA LEU A 307 1.54 -14.19 -15.99
C LEU A 307 1.01 -14.74 -14.66
N LYS A 308 1.21 -13.98 -13.58
CA LYS A 308 0.83 -14.39 -12.23
C LYS A 308 -0.58 -13.98 -11.88
N THR A 309 -0.89 -12.70 -12.03
CA THR A 309 -2.18 -12.15 -11.59
C THR A 309 -2.68 -11.06 -12.51
N PHE A 310 -4.01 -10.93 -12.56
CA PHE A 310 -4.68 -9.69 -12.94
C PHE A 310 -5.29 -9.00 -11.72
N GLN A 311 -5.27 -7.66 -11.74
CA GLN A 311 -5.92 -6.84 -10.73
C GLN A 311 -6.51 -5.61 -11.41
N ARG A 312 -7.75 -5.25 -11.08
CA ARG A 312 -8.34 -4.00 -11.55
C ARG A 312 -7.92 -2.86 -10.61
N GLU A 313 -7.22 -1.87 -11.15
CA GLU A 313 -6.69 -0.77 -10.37
C GLU A 313 -6.54 0.53 -11.18
N ARG A 314 -7.07 1.61 -10.60
CA ARG A 314 -7.11 2.98 -11.13
C ARG A 314 -7.72 3.03 -12.53
N GLY A 315 -8.81 2.29 -12.75
CA GLY A 315 -9.49 2.23 -14.04
C GLY A 315 -8.80 1.38 -15.12
N HIS A 316 -7.72 0.66 -14.76
CA HIS A 316 -6.98 -0.22 -15.67
C HIS A 316 -7.00 -1.66 -15.16
N ILE A 317 -6.72 -2.62 -16.04
CA ILE A 317 -6.33 -3.96 -15.60
C ILE A 317 -4.81 -4.03 -15.56
N GLN A 318 -4.26 -4.33 -14.40
CA GLN A 318 -2.83 -4.51 -14.19
C GLN A 318 -2.50 -6.00 -14.27
N ALA A 319 -1.54 -6.34 -15.13
CA ALA A 319 -1.01 -7.69 -15.26
C ALA A 319 0.36 -7.78 -14.59
N THR A 320 0.51 -8.63 -13.58
CA THR A 320 1.82 -8.89 -12.96
C THR A 320 2.47 -10.11 -13.59
N LEU A 321 3.69 -9.94 -14.10
CA LEU A 321 4.50 -10.99 -14.68
C LEU A 321 5.80 -11.19 -13.92
N ARG A 322 6.25 -12.45 -13.89
CA ARG A 322 7.52 -12.90 -13.32
C ARG A 322 8.23 -13.81 -14.32
N MET A 323 9.54 -13.95 -14.16
CA MET A 323 10.30 -14.97 -14.91
C MET A 323 9.77 -16.37 -14.55
N LYS A 324 9.62 -17.23 -15.57
CA LYS A 324 9.23 -18.63 -15.40
C LYS A 324 10.23 -19.41 -14.55
N ALA A 325 11.52 -19.14 -14.74
CA ALA A 325 12.62 -19.69 -13.96
C ALA A 325 13.22 -18.57 -13.09
N PRO A 326 12.74 -18.38 -11.86
CA PRO A 326 13.28 -17.35 -10.96
C PRO A 326 14.70 -17.71 -10.50
N SER A 327 15.54 -16.69 -10.26
CA SER A 327 16.82 -16.87 -9.57
C SER A 327 16.63 -16.90 -8.05
N ASN A 328 17.68 -17.28 -7.32
CA ASN A 328 17.69 -17.24 -5.86
C ASN A 328 17.89 -15.81 -5.29
N ARG A 329 18.02 -14.78 -6.13
CA ARG A 329 18.14 -13.40 -5.67
C ARG A 329 16.88 -12.98 -4.93
N ILE A 330 17.03 -12.28 -3.80
CA ILE A 330 15.90 -11.74 -3.03
C ILE A 330 15.01 -10.83 -3.89
N PHE A 331 15.63 -10.03 -4.77
CA PHE A 331 14.92 -9.22 -5.75
C PHE A 331 14.88 -9.94 -7.10
N GLN A 332 13.67 -10.35 -7.51
CA GLN A 332 13.42 -11.01 -8.79
C GLN A 332 12.81 -10.05 -9.81
N ARG A 333 13.08 -10.29 -11.10
CA ARG A 333 12.51 -9.50 -12.19
C ARG A 333 10.98 -9.56 -12.18
N LYS A 334 10.36 -8.39 -12.24
CA LYS A 334 8.91 -8.16 -12.23
C LYS A 334 8.57 -7.20 -13.36
N ILE A 335 7.53 -7.54 -14.11
CA ILE A 335 6.88 -6.60 -15.00
C ILE A 335 5.46 -6.37 -14.52
N LEU A 336 5.03 -5.12 -14.54
CA LEU A 336 3.64 -4.72 -14.37
C LEU A 336 3.18 -4.07 -15.68
N LEU A 337 2.25 -4.70 -16.39
CA LEU A 337 1.64 -4.13 -17.59
C LEU A 337 0.31 -3.45 -17.22
N PHE A 338 0.04 -2.29 -17.80
CA PHE A 338 -1.23 -1.57 -17.66
C PHE A 338 -2.05 -1.74 -18.93
N ILE A 339 -3.23 -2.35 -18.80
CA ILE A 339 -4.14 -2.66 -19.89
C ILE A 339 -5.34 -1.72 -19.80
N ASP A 340 -5.63 -1.03 -20.91
CA ASP A 340 -6.84 -0.22 -21.04
C ASP A 340 -8.08 -1.12 -21.12
N VAL A 341 -9.09 -0.81 -20.31
CA VAL A 341 -10.31 -1.63 -20.21
C VAL A 341 -11.28 -1.41 -21.36
N GLN A 342 -11.12 -0.36 -22.17
CA GLN A 342 -12.02 -0.07 -23.29
C GLN A 342 -11.62 -0.83 -24.55
N ASN A 343 -10.32 -0.98 -24.79
CA ASN A 343 -9.80 -1.60 -26.01
C ASN A 343 -8.87 -2.81 -25.79
N TYR A 344 -8.61 -3.19 -24.52
CA TYR A 344 -7.74 -4.30 -24.14
C TYR A 344 -6.37 -4.24 -24.80
N LYS A 345 -5.72 -3.07 -24.77
CA LYS A 345 -4.33 -2.91 -25.19
C LYS A 345 -3.46 -2.57 -24.01
N VAL A 346 -2.23 -3.09 -24.02
CA VAL A 346 -1.18 -2.62 -23.11
C VAL A 346 -0.83 -1.19 -23.51
N ILE A 347 -0.99 -0.26 -22.59
CA ILE A 347 -0.76 1.17 -22.82
C ILE A 347 0.46 1.70 -22.05
N ASN A 348 0.91 0.99 -21.03
CA ASN A 348 2.10 1.35 -20.27
C ASN A 348 2.66 0.12 -19.54
N TYR A 349 3.86 0.24 -18.99
CA TYR A 349 4.47 -0.79 -18.16
C TYR A 349 5.50 -0.24 -17.17
N MET A 350 5.74 -1.01 -16.12
CA MET A 350 6.87 -0.87 -15.21
C MET A 350 7.69 -2.16 -15.21
N ASP A 351 9.01 -2.03 -15.37
CA ASP A 351 9.98 -3.13 -15.28
C ASP A 351 11.01 -2.75 -14.20
N ASN A 352 11.23 -3.64 -13.23
CA ASN A 352 12.23 -3.41 -12.19
C ASN A 352 13.65 -3.80 -12.61
N LYS A 353 13.86 -4.26 -13.86
CA LYS A 353 15.20 -4.60 -14.39
C LYS A 353 16.27 -3.53 -14.14
N PRO A 354 16.04 -2.22 -14.36
CA PRO A 354 17.08 -1.22 -14.11
C PRO A 354 17.57 -1.18 -12.64
N MET A 355 16.71 -1.54 -11.69
CA MET A 355 17.10 -1.70 -10.28
C MET A 355 17.96 -2.95 -10.08
N LEU A 356 17.62 -4.04 -10.78
CA LEU A 356 18.36 -5.31 -10.69
C LEU A 356 19.75 -5.22 -11.33
N ASP A 357 19.87 -4.50 -12.45
CA ASP A 357 21.13 -4.31 -13.17
C ASP A 357 22.21 -3.65 -12.27
N MET A 358 21.81 -2.91 -11.22
CA MET A 358 22.73 -2.37 -10.21
C MET A 358 23.53 -3.44 -9.46
N PHE A 359 23.04 -4.68 -9.42
CA PHE A 359 23.65 -5.80 -8.72
C PHE A 359 24.44 -6.73 -9.64
N ASP A 360 24.50 -6.48 -10.95
CA ASP A 360 25.17 -7.39 -11.88
C ASP A 360 26.70 -7.42 -11.72
N GLU A 361 27.28 -6.36 -11.15
CA GLU A 361 28.70 -6.32 -10.77
C GLU A 361 29.01 -7.04 -9.45
N PHE A 362 27.99 -7.44 -8.68
CA PHE A 362 28.19 -8.02 -7.37
C PHE A 362 28.68 -9.46 -7.51
N LYS A 363 29.63 -9.85 -6.67
CA LYS A 363 30.18 -11.20 -6.68
C LYS A 363 29.36 -12.09 -5.76
N SER A 364 28.85 -13.21 -6.28
CA SER A 364 28.27 -14.27 -5.44
C SER A 364 29.38 -14.94 -4.63
N GLU A 365 29.13 -15.15 -3.34
CA GLU A 365 29.96 -16.05 -2.54
C GLU A 365 29.66 -17.50 -2.89
N GLU A 366 30.70 -18.26 -3.26
CA GLU A 366 30.59 -19.69 -3.52
C GLU A 366 30.68 -20.50 -2.22
N GLY A 367 30.04 -21.67 -2.20
CA GLY A 367 30.22 -22.66 -1.13
C GLY A 367 29.14 -22.63 -0.06
N ILE A 368 27.96 -23.14 -0.38
CA ILE A 368 26.92 -23.46 0.62
C ILE A 368 27.42 -24.64 1.44
N SER A 369 27.65 -24.42 2.74
CA SER A 369 28.12 -25.45 3.67
C SER A 369 27.05 -25.87 4.68
N VAL A 370 26.04 -25.02 4.86
CA VAL A 370 24.97 -25.20 5.83
C VAL A 370 23.74 -25.80 5.16
N SER A 371 23.19 -26.85 5.76
CA SER A 371 21.92 -27.45 5.32
C SER A 371 20.71 -26.63 5.76
N HIS A 372 19.57 -26.81 5.10
CA HIS A 372 18.30 -26.19 5.47
C HIS A 372 17.90 -26.50 6.93
N ASP A 373 18.01 -27.77 7.36
CA ASP A 373 17.68 -28.18 8.72
C ASP A 373 18.62 -27.56 9.77
N GLU A 374 19.92 -27.48 9.47
CA GLU A 374 20.90 -26.84 10.35
C GLU A 374 20.63 -25.33 10.49
N ALA A 375 20.34 -24.66 9.38
CA ALA A 375 19.99 -23.24 9.38
C ALA A 375 18.70 -22.99 10.20
N TYR A 376 17.71 -23.85 10.05
CA TYR A 376 16.48 -23.78 10.85
C TYR A 376 16.76 -23.93 12.35
N ASP A 377 17.56 -24.94 12.73
CA ASP A 377 17.88 -25.16 14.14
C ASP A 377 18.63 -23.99 14.79
N LYS A 378 19.42 -23.26 14.00
CA LYS A 378 20.09 -22.02 14.41
C LYS A 378 19.14 -20.83 14.51
N LEU A 379 18.12 -20.74 13.64
CA LEU A 379 17.18 -19.62 13.57
C LEU A 379 15.94 -19.76 14.46
N LYS A 380 15.51 -20.97 14.82
CA LYS A 380 14.22 -21.20 15.51
C LYS A 380 14.04 -20.43 16.82
N GLY A 381 15.13 -20.06 17.50
CA GLY A 381 15.11 -19.24 18.72
C GLY A 381 14.94 -17.73 18.47
N TRP A 382 15.05 -17.30 17.22
CA TRP A 382 14.96 -15.91 16.77
C TRP A 382 13.63 -15.59 16.08
N PHE A 383 12.79 -16.59 15.82
CA PHE A 383 11.46 -16.38 15.24
C PHE A 383 10.55 -15.65 16.22
N GLU A 384 9.85 -14.67 15.69
CA GLU A 384 8.82 -13.92 16.39
C GLU A 384 7.45 -14.36 15.87
N LEU A 385 6.57 -14.73 16.80
CA LEU A 385 5.18 -15.05 16.50
C LEU A 385 4.30 -14.13 17.33
N THR A 386 3.68 -13.15 16.68
CA THR A 386 2.87 -12.13 17.36
C THR A 386 1.42 -12.16 16.88
N PRO A 387 0.42 -11.93 17.77
CA PRO A 387 -0.97 -11.86 17.36
C PRO A 387 -1.23 -10.61 16.52
N VAL A 388 -2.01 -10.75 15.46
CA VAL A 388 -2.41 -9.66 14.57
C VAL A 388 -3.77 -9.97 13.94
N TYR A 389 -4.59 -8.96 13.73
CA TYR A 389 -5.81 -9.09 12.94
C TYR A 389 -5.51 -8.84 11.46
N VAL A 390 -5.84 -9.80 10.60
CA VAL A 390 -5.63 -9.72 9.15
C VAL A 390 -6.98 -9.67 8.46
N TYR A 391 -7.17 -8.74 7.52
CA TYR A 391 -8.37 -8.76 6.69
C TYR A 391 -8.34 -9.97 5.73
N ASP A 392 -9.32 -10.86 5.86
CA ASP A 392 -9.54 -11.98 4.94
C ASP A 392 -10.64 -11.61 3.92
N PRO A 393 -10.28 -11.41 2.63
CA PRO A 393 -11.25 -11.09 1.58
C PRO A 393 -12.31 -12.19 1.36
N GLY A 394 -11.98 -13.45 1.63
CA GLY A 394 -12.91 -14.58 1.48
C GLY A 394 -14.03 -14.54 2.52
N GLN A 395 -13.69 -14.16 3.76
CA GLN A 395 -14.66 -14.02 4.85
C GLN A 395 -15.23 -12.60 5.00
N LYS A 396 -14.64 -11.61 4.32
CA LYS A 396 -14.93 -10.18 4.45
C LYS A 396 -14.88 -9.71 5.91
N LYS A 397 -13.92 -10.23 6.66
CA LYS A 397 -13.73 -9.95 8.09
C LYS A 397 -12.26 -9.93 8.44
N TYR A 398 -11.94 -9.23 9.52
CA TYR A 398 -10.66 -9.33 10.19
C TYR A 398 -10.64 -10.60 11.04
N VAL A 399 -9.70 -11.49 10.74
CA VAL A 399 -9.49 -12.76 11.45
C VAL A 399 -8.21 -12.68 12.27
N LEU A 400 -8.18 -13.38 13.41
CA LEU A 400 -6.99 -13.40 14.24
C LEU A 400 -5.94 -14.34 13.63
N CYS A 401 -4.73 -13.84 13.49
CA CYS A 401 -3.60 -14.57 12.92
C CYS A 401 -2.36 -14.44 13.82
N GLY A 402 -1.40 -15.34 13.62
CA GLY A 402 -0.03 -15.16 14.06
C GLY A 402 0.82 -14.61 12.92
N LYS A 403 1.45 -13.44 13.12
CA LYS A 403 2.50 -12.91 12.26
C LYS A 403 3.79 -13.64 12.58
N LEU A 404 4.28 -14.46 11.66
CA LEU A 404 5.57 -15.12 11.76
C LEU A 404 6.61 -14.26 11.05
N ASP A 405 7.63 -13.83 11.78
CA ASP A 405 8.65 -12.89 11.32
C ASP A 405 10.02 -13.22 11.94
N CYS A 406 11.11 -12.73 11.34
CA CYS A 406 12.47 -12.92 11.83
C CYS A 406 13.41 -11.85 11.28
N ASN A 407 13.98 -11.04 12.19
CA ASN A 407 14.98 -10.02 11.83
C ASN A 407 16.39 -10.60 11.63
N TYR A 408 16.54 -11.93 11.72
CA TYR A 408 17.82 -12.63 11.64
C TYR A 408 17.85 -13.61 10.49
N ALA A 409 19.04 -13.84 9.95
CA ALA A 409 19.31 -14.82 8.92
C ALA A 409 20.57 -15.62 9.25
N VAL A 410 20.73 -16.79 8.62
CA VAL A 410 21.94 -17.61 8.73
C VAL A 410 22.74 -17.51 7.44
N LYS A 411 24.01 -17.13 7.54
CA LYS A 411 24.95 -17.19 6.41
C LYS A 411 25.10 -18.63 5.95
N ALA A 412 24.80 -18.91 4.68
CA ALA A 412 24.85 -20.27 4.14
C ALA A 412 26.28 -20.81 4.00
N THR A 413 27.29 -19.93 4.01
CA THR A 413 28.72 -20.25 3.85
C THR A 413 29.42 -20.60 5.18
N SER A 414 29.07 -19.94 6.28
CA SER A 414 29.69 -20.13 7.61
C SER A 414 28.77 -20.72 8.66
N GLY A 415 27.46 -20.52 8.51
CA GLY A 415 26.46 -20.87 9.52
C GLY A 415 26.34 -19.87 10.66
N ASP A 416 26.91 -18.67 10.52
CA ASP A 416 26.74 -17.59 11.49
C ASP A 416 25.33 -16.99 11.39
N VAL A 417 24.75 -16.68 12.55
CA VAL A 417 23.49 -15.92 12.63
C VAL A 417 23.83 -14.43 12.59
N VAL A 418 23.16 -13.69 11.71
CA VAL A 418 23.34 -12.24 11.53
C VAL A 418 22.00 -11.53 11.55
N GLU A 419 21.98 -10.31 12.05
CA GLU A 419 20.82 -9.44 11.97
C GLU A 419 20.73 -8.83 10.56
N LEU A 420 19.55 -8.85 9.94
CA LEU A 420 19.36 -8.37 8.57
C LEU A 420 19.69 -6.87 8.43
N SER A 421 19.36 -6.07 9.43
CA SER A 421 19.68 -4.63 9.49
C SER A 421 21.18 -4.33 9.48
N SER A 422 22.01 -5.29 9.90
CA SER A 422 23.47 -5.16 9.88
C SER A 422 24.08 -5.44 8.49
N LEU A 423 23.26 -5.86 7.54
CA LEU A 423 23.65 -6.16 6.16
C LEU A 423 23.24 -5.05 5.16
N GLU A 424 22.51 -4.03 5.64
CA GLU A 424 21.99 -2.91 4.82
C GLU A 424 23.08 -1.93 4.35
#